data_AF-A0AA39P912-F1
#
_entry.id   AF-A0AA39P912-F1
#
_cell.length_a   1.000
_cell.length_b   1.000
_cell.length_c   1.000
_cell.angle_alpha   90.00
_cell.angle_beta   90.00
_cell.angle_gamma   90.00
#
_symmetry.space_group_name_H-M   'P 1'
#
loop_
_entity.id
_entity.type
_entity.pdbx_description
1 polymer ?
#
loop_
_entity_poly.entity_id
_entity_poly.type
_entity_poly.pdbx_seq_one_letter_code
_entity_poly.pdbx_strand_id
1 'polypeptide(L)'
;MAQDVAAEYHPTFNAPDADTVLSSLDGTLYRLPSSSFTFERNCKPIPIHERDVVLERLLQIISGLAIPPWRTVDDLEGVLKLAGIWGARGVVDVVRASITTPMFLRGPPRVYAIATRFGWEEQAELASRHALELSLHEEQHQEALRQIPMCALVRLFKFHQKRQDEFRAALVWRMFWEMDARPSGERLCSLEVEEWEETERCLGEKCGRCGWAVYERLEVLERVWLSCRILSGA
;
A
#
# COMPACT_ATOMS: atom_id res chain seq x y z
N MET A 1 -28.14 -18.23 26.25
CA MET A 1 -28.14 -19.64 25.83
C MET A 1 -26.96 -19.82 24.90
N ALA A 2 -25.86 -20.39 25.39
CA ALA A 2 -24.64 -20.57 24.63
C ALA A 2 -24.82 -21.81 23.74
N GLN A 3 -24.82 -21.62 22.42
CA GLN A 3 -24.75 -22.72 21.47
C GLN A 3 -23.37 -23.37 21.60
N ASP A 4 -23.39 -24.62 22.04
CA ASP A 4 -22.27 -25.56 21.99
C ASP A 4 -22.08 -25.96 20.52
N VAL A 5 -21.47 -25.08 19.75
CA VAL A 5 -21.04 -25.38 18.37
C VAL A 5 -19.88 -26.35 18.53
N ALA A 6 -20.03 -27.58 18.01
CA ALA A 6 -19.00 -28.60 18.06
C ALA A 6 -17.67 -28.00 17.57
N ALA A 7 -16.75 -27.79 18.52
CA ALA A 7 -15.52 -27.06 18.24
C ALA A 7 -14.65 -27.91 17.31
N GLU A 8 -14.51 -27.46 16.06
CA GLU A 8 -13.76 -28.18 15.03
C GLU A 8 -12.26 -27.90 15.18
N TYR A 9 -11.46 -28.96 15.24
CA TYR A 9 -10.00 -28.83 15.32
C TYR A 9 -9.40 -28.64 13.93
N HIS A 10 -8.45 -27.71 13.82
CA HIS A 10 -7.76 -27.43 12.57
C HIS A 10 -6.95 -28.66 12.10
N PRO A 11 -7.08 -29.13 10.85
CA PRO A 11 -6.49 -30.39 10.39
C PRO A 11 -4.96 -30.43 10.48
N THR A 12 -4.29 -29.30 10.22
CA THR A 12 -2.81 -29.19 10.27
C THR A 12 -2.28 -28.98 11.69
N PHE A 13 -3.10 -28.44 12.60
CA PHE A 13 -2.69 -28.05 13.94
C PHE A 13 -3.55 -28.79 14.96
N ASN A 14 -3.49 -30.13 14.90
CA ASN A 14 -4.21 -31.04 15.78
C ASN A 14 -3.29 -32.16 16.28
N ALA A 15 -2.20 -31.80 16.94
CA ALA A 15 -1.28 -32.77 17.53
C ALA A 15 -1.95 -33.39 18.78
N PRO A 16 -2.20 -34.71 18.83
CA PRO A 16 -2.97 -35.31 19.93
C PRO A 16 -2.28 -35.21 21.29
N ASP A 17 -0.95 -35.10 21.29
CA ASP A 17 -0.03 -34.98 22.41
C ASP A 17 0.23 -33.52 22.86
N ALA A 18 -0.38 -32.55 22.19
CA ALA A 18 -0.13 -31.15 22.49
C ALA A 18 -0.93 -30.63 23.69
N ASP A 19 -0.22 -29.95 24.59
CA ASP A 19 -0.74 -29.45 25.87
C ASP A 19 -1.43 -28.08 25.79
N THR A 20 -1.35 -27.37 24.66
CA THR A 20 -1.90 -26.02 24.50
C THR A 20 -2.98 -26.01 23.42
N VAL A 21 -4.14 -25.44 23.74
CA VAL A 21 -5.24 -25.24 22.80
C VAL A 21 -5.51 -23.75 22.66
N LEU A 22 -5.50 -23.27 21.44
CA LEU A 22 -5.89 -21.92 21.06
C LEU A 22 -7.25 -21.96 20.37
N SER A 23 -8.05 -20.92 20.53
CA SER A 23 -9.34 -20.78 19.85
C SER A 23 -9.38 -19.47 19.08
N SER A 24 -9.76 -19.53 17.79
CA SER A 24 -9.99 -18.34 16.97
C SER A 24 -11.36 -17.72 17.24
N LEU A 25 -11.58 -16.48 16.79
CA LEU A 25 -12.89 -15.84 16.71
C LEU A 25 -13.91 -16.66 15.91
N ASP A 26 -13.45 -17.38 14.88
CA ASP A 26 -14.31 -18.16 13.99
C ASP A 26 -14.72 -19.51 14.63
N GLY A 27 -14.20 -19.82 15.83
CA GLY A 27 -14.54 -21.01 16.61
C GLY A 27 -13.63 -22.22 16.38
N THR A 28 -12.69 -22.14 15.45
CA THR A 28 -11.72 -23.21 15.18
C THR A 28 -10.70 -23.33 16.32
N LEU A 29 -10.40 -24.59 16.69
CA LEU A 29 -9.42 -24.91 17.72
C LEU A 29 -8.09 -25.35 17.11
N TYR A 30 -6.99 -24.79 17.64
CA TYR A 30 -5.63 -25.11 17.24
C TYR A 30 -4.91 -25.76 18.42
N ARG A 31 -4.52 -27.03 18.28
CA ARG A 31 -3.79 -27.78 19.31
C ARG A 31 -2.31 -27.83 18.97
N LEU A 32 -1.49 -27.23 19.83
CA LEU A 32 -0.07 -26.96 19.57
C LEU A 32 0.82 -27.41 20.73
N PRO A 33 2.01 -27.97 20.47
CA PRO A 33 2.94 -28.33 21.52
C PRO A 33 3.41 -27.09 22.29
N SER A 34 3.40 -27.16 23.63
CA SER A 34 3.89 -26.09 24.50
C SER A 34 5.38 -25.76 24.27
N SER A 35 6.15 -26.67 23.67
CA SER A 35 7.54 -26.40 23.26
C SER A 35 7.67 -25.35 22.16
N SER A 36 6.62 -25.12 21.37
CA SER A 36 6.64 -24.18 20.24
C SER A 36 6.35 -22.74 20.68
N PHE A 37 5.85 -22.52 21.90
CA PHE A 37 5.39 -21.21 22.38
C PHE A 37 5.61 -21.06 23.89
N THR A 38 5.89 -19.85 24.37
CA THR A 38 6.01 -19.58 25.81
C THR A 38 4.64 -19.45 26.51
N PHE A 39 3.68 -20.32 26.19
CA PHE A 39 2.38 -20.33 26.85
C PHE A 39 2.44 -21.15 28.14
N GLU A 40 1.83 -20.64 29.19
CA GLU A 40 1.62 -21.40 30.42
C GLU A 40 0.69 -22.59 30.15
N ARG A 41 1.03 -23.75 30.71
CA ARG A 41 0.23 -24.98 30.57
C ARG A 41 -1.15 -24.75 31.18
N ASN A 42 -2.17 -24.65 30.34
CA ASN A 42 -3.54 -24.49 30.79
C ASN A 42 -4.46 -25.40 29.99
N CYS A 43 -5.28 -26.21 30.67
CA CYS A 43 -6.19 -27.19 30.04
C CYS A 43 -7.39 -26.52 29.34
N LYS A 44 -7.54 -25.20 29.45
CA LYS A 44 -8.64 -24.45 28.83
C LYS A 44 -8.17 -23.80 27.53
N PRO A 45 -9.01 -23.82 26.46
CA PRO A 45 -8.70 -23.10 25.23
C PRO A 45 -8.44 -21.62 25.51
N ILE A 46 -7.33 -21.09 25.01
CA ILE A 46 -7.00 -19.67 25.11
C ILE A 46 -7.72 -18.93 23.97
N PRO A 47 -8.63 -17.99 24.26
CA PRO A 47 -9.34 -17.23 23.24
C PRO A 47 -8.43 -16.18 22.59
N ILE A 48 -8.20 -16.33 21.29
CA ILE A 48 -7.50 -15.37 20.45
C ILE A 48 -8.54 -14.58 19.68
N HIS A 49 -8.53 -13.26 19.88
CA HIS A 49 -9.46 -12.34 19.23
C HIS A 49 -9.03 -12.00 17.80
N GLU A 50 -8.72 -13.02 16.99
CA GLU A 50 -8.36 -12.87 15.57
C GLU A 50 -8.98 -13.99 14.72
N ARG A 51 -9.16 -13.70 13.43
CA ARG A 51 -9.73 -14.62 12.43
C ARG A 51 -8.80 -15.81 12.13
N ASP A 52 -9.37 -16.90 11.66
CA ASP A 52 -8.64 -18.13 11.35
C ASP A 52 -7.50 -17.90 10.36
N VAL A 53 -7.78 -17.16 9.29
CA VAL A 53 -6.79 -16.86 8.23
C VAL A 53 -5.55 -16.13 8.74
N VAL A 54 -5.67 -15.36 9.82
CA VAL A 54 -4.57 -14.61 10.43
C VAL A 54 -3.78 -15.50 11.38
N LEU A 55 -4.50 -16.23 12.24
CA LEU A 55 -3.91 -17.12 13.23
C LEU A 55 -3.18 -18.29 12.55
N GLU A 56 -3.84 -18.99 11.62
CA GLU A 56 -3.27 -20.11 10.87
C GLU A 56 -1.98 -19.69 10.15
N ARG A 57 -1.97 -18.52 9.53
CA ARG A 57 -0.83 -18.01 8.77
C ARG A 57 0.36 -17.69 9.67
N LEU A 58 0.10 -17.06 10.81
CA LEU A 58 1.14 -16.80 11.80
C LEU A 58 1.72 -18.12 12.34
N LEU A 59 0.87 -19.11 12.64
CA LEU A 59 1.31 -20.43 13.09
C LEU A 59 2.13 -21.15 12.02
N GLN A 60 1.71 -21.10 10.75
CA GLN A 60 2.47 -21.66 9.62
C GLN A 60 3.87 -21.05 9.52
N ILE A 61 3.99 -19.73 9.65
CA ILE A 61 5.29 -19.04 9.60
C ILE A 61 6.18 -19.47 10.78
N ILE A 62 5.64 -19.51 12.00
CA ILE A 62 6.39 -19.89 13.20
C ILE A 62 6.81 -21.37 13.17
N SER A 63 5.95 -22.25 12.64
CA SER A 63 6.22 -23.68 12.50
C SER A 63 7.07 -24.03 11.28
N GLY A 64 7.49 -23.04 10.47
CA GLY A 64 8.30 -23.28 9.26
C GLY A 64 7.54 -24.03 8.15
N LEU A 65 6.21 -23.99 8.16
CA LEU A 65 5.37 -24.56 7.12
C LEU A 65 5.29 -23.62 5.90
N ALA A 66 4.77 -24.15 4.79
CA ALA A 66 4.57 -23.36 3.58
C ALA A 66 3.70 -22.14 3.87
N ILE A 67 4.19 -20.95 3.51
CA ILE A 67 3.48 -19.69 3.70
C ILE A 67 2.51 -19.53 2.52
N PRO A 68 1.18 -19.57 2.73
CA PRO A 68 0.22 -19.36 1.67
C PRO A 68 0.31 -17.90 1.15
N PRO A 69 -0.04 -17.67 -0.13
CA PRO A 69 -0.01 -16.33 -0.69
C PRO A 69 -0.97 -15.40 0.04
N TRP A 70 -0.55 -14.15 0.23
CA TRP A 70 -1.38 -13.14 0.86
C TRP A 70 -2.55 -12.74 -0.04
N ARG A 71 -3.74 -12.59 0.54
CA ARG A 71 -4.96 -12.24 -0.18
C ARG A 71 -5.35 -10.78 -0.02
N THR A 72 -5.20 -10.24 1.20
CA THR A 72 -5.58 -8.87 1.55
C THR A 72 -4.53 -8.21 2.43
N VAL A 73 -4.50 -6.88 2.41
CA VAL A 73 -3.65 -6.09 3.32
C VAL A 73 -4.15 -6.21 4.76
N ASP A 74 -5.45 -6.38 4.96
CA ASP A 74 -6.07 -6.56 6.28
C ASP A 74 -5.58 -7.84 6.99
N ASP A 75 -5.42 -8.94 6.24
CA ASP A 75 -4.84 -10.18 6.80
C ASP A 75 -3.38 -9.98 7.22
N LEU A 76 -2.62 -9.21 6.43
CA LEU A 76 -1.22 -8.88 6.72
C LEU A 76 -1.09 -8.00 7.98
N GLU A 77 -1.94 -6.97 8.10
CA GLU A 77 -2.02 -6.13 9.30
C GLU A 77 -2.39 -6.94 10.55
N GLY A 78 -3.36 -7.86 10.43
CA GLY A 78 -3.73 -8.79 11.50
C GLY A 78 -2.54 -9.65 11.96
N VAL A 79 -1.77 -10.20 11.01
CA VAL A 79 -0.58 -11.01 11.32
C VAL A 79 0.48 -10.15 12.01
N LEU A 80 0.72 -8.92 11.56
CA LEU A 80 1.66 -8.00 12.20
C LEU A 80 1.25 -7.63 13.63
N LYS A 81 -0.05 -7.42 13.86
CA LYS A 81 -0.59 -7.14 15.20
C LYS A 81 -0.36 -8.32 16.13
N LEU A 82 -0.72 -9.54 15.71
CA LEU A 82 -0.46 -10.74 16.51
C LEU A 82 1.03 -10.99 16.74
N ALA A 83 1.86 -10.80 15.71
CA ALA A 83 3.31 -10.96 15.84
C ALA A 83 3.90 -9.99 16.86
N GLY A 84 3.36 -8.77 16.96
CA GLY A 84 3.71 -7.81 17.99
C GLY A 84 3.34 -8.28 19.40
N ILE A 85 2.14 -8.84 19.57
CA ILE A 85 1.67 -9.38 20.87
C ILE A 85 2.51 -10.60 21.28
N TRP A 86 2.85 -11.47 20.33
CA TRP A 86 3.54 -12.73 20.59
C TRP A 86 5.07 -12.60 20.58
N GLY A 87 5.60 -11.40 20.31
CA GLY A 87 7.04 -11.17 20.19
C GLY A 87 7.70 -11.92 19.02
N ALA A 88 6.93 -12.35 18.02
CA ALA A 88 7.38 -13.17 16.91
C ALA A 88 8.12 -12.34 15.84
N ARG A 89 9.33 -11.86 16.16
CA ARG A 89 10.13 -11.00 15.27
C ARG A 89 10.36 -11.60 13.89
N GLY A 90 10.59 -12.91 13.79
CA GLY A 90 10.76 -13.59 12.50
C GLY A 90 9.56 -13.44 11.57
N VAL A 91 8.34 -13.40 12.11
CA VAL A 91 7.11 -13.19 11.33
C VAL A 91 7.10 -11.77 10.74
N VAL A 92 7.55 -10.77 11.50
CA VAL A 92 7.64 -9.38 11.05
C VAL A 92 8.60 -9.23 9.86
N ASP A 93 9.73 -9.92 9.90
CA ASP A 93 10.72 -9.89 8.81
C ASP A 93 10.22 -10.62 7.54
N VAL A 94 9.54 -11.76 7.72
CA VAL A 94 8.86 -12.47 6.62
C VAL A 94 7.79 -11.58 5.96
N VAL A 95 6.99 -10.89 6.77
CA VAL A 95 5.98 -9.96 6.27
C VAL A 95 6.64 -8.79 5.53
N ARG A 96 7.73 -8.21 6.07
CA ARG A 96 8.50 -7.15 5.40
C ARG A 96 8.98 -7.59 4.01
N ALA A 97 9.47 -8.82 3.86
CA ALA A 97 9.90 -9.35 2.58
C ALA A 97 8.73 -9.53 1.60
N SER A 98 7.53 -9.84 2.11
CA SER A 98 6.36 -10.09 1.27
C SER A 98 5.60 -8.82 0.83
N ILE A 99 5.72 -7.72 1.57
CA ILE A 99 4.95 -6.49 1.31
C ILE A 99 5.35 -5.79 -0.01
N THR A 100 6.54 -6.11 -0.54
CA THR A 100 7.05 -5.63 -1.83
C THR A 100 6.47 -6.39 -3.03
N THR A 101 5.64 -7.42 -2.80
CA THR A 101 5.02 -8.18 -3.89
C THR A 101 4.09 -7.27 -4.71
N PRO A 102 4.09 -7.34 -6.06
CA PRO A 102 3.32 -6.43 -6.92
C PRO A 102 1.82 -6.32 -6.58
N MET A 103 1.21 -7.37 -6.04
CA MET A 103 -0.21 -7.35 -5.62
C MET A 103 -0.51 -6.28 -4.55
N PHE A 104 0.44 -6.02 -3.65
CA PHE A 104 0.30 -5.01 -2.60
C PHE A 104 0.63 -3.62 -3.09
N LEU A 105 1.57 -3.51 -4.03
CA LEU A 105 1.94 -2.26 -4.68
C LEU A 105 0.82 -1.68 -5.57
N ARG A 106 -0.25 -2.44 -5.83
CA ARG A 106 -1.49 -1.91 -6.44
C ARG A 106 -2.36 -1.09 -5.49
N GLY A 107 -2.13 -1.18 -4.17
CA GLY A 107 -2.72 -0.33 -3.14
C GLY A 107 -1.67 0.43 -2.31
N PRO A 108 -0.82 1.26 -2.94
CA PRO A 108 0.37 1.87 -2.32
C PRO A 108 0.13 2.62 -1.00
N PRO A 109 -0.95 3.41 -0.80
CA PRO A 109 -1.09 4.23 0.41
C PRO A 109 -1.13 3.41 1.70
N ARG A 110 -1.77 2.24 1.68
CA ARG A 110 -1.84 1.34 2.84
C ARG A 110 -0.48 0.72 3.14
N VAL A 111 0.23 0.28 2.10
CA VAL A 111 1.59 -0.28 2.23
C VAL A 111 2.55 0.77 2.78
N TYR A 112 2.47 2.01 2.30
CA TYR A 112 3.26 3.12 2.81
C TYR A 112 2.96 3.41 4.28
N ALA A 113 1.67 3.41 4.68
CA ALA A 113 1.28 3.58 6.08
C ALA A 113 1.88 2.50 6.98
N ILE A 114 1.80 1.23 6.57
CA ILE A 114 2.40 0.11 7.31
C ILE A 114 3.92 0.28 7.39
N ALA A 115 4.59 0.44 6.25
CA ALA A 115 6.05 0.53 6.20
C ALA A 115 6.58 1.70 7.05
N THR A 116 5.92 2.85 7.03
CA THR A 116 6.33 4.00 7.84
C THR A 116 6.10 3.79 9.34
N ARG A 117 5.01 3.14 9.74
CA ARG A 117 4.73 2.80 11.16
C ARG A 117 5.77 1.82 11.73
N PHE A 118 6.27 0.90 10.91
CA PHE A 118 7.26 -0.08 11.33
C PHE A 118 8.72 0.35 11.04
N GLY A 119 8.94 1.56 10.51
CA GLY A 119 10.29 2.07 10.20
C GLY A 119 10.99 1.34 9.05
N TRP A 120 10.23 0.72 8.14
CA TRP A 120 10.73 -0.01 6.98
C TRP A 120 11.00 0.97 5.82
N GLU A 121 12.13 1.67 5.88
CA GLU A 121 12.43 2.78 4.98
C GLU A 121 12.48 2.36 3.50
N GLU A 122 13.10 1.22 3.18
CA GLU A 122 13.18 0.71 1.80
C GLU A 122 11.80 0.40 1.22
N GLN A 123 10.94 -0.27 2.00
CA GLN A 123 9.58 -0.63 1.62
C GLN A 123 8.70 0.61 1.52
N ALA A 124 8.90 1.58 2.41
CA ALA A 124 8.22 2.87 2.36
C ALA A 124 8.63 3.68 1.11
N GLU A 125 9.92 3.68 0.76
CA GLU A 125 10.38 4.32 -0.47
C GLU A 125 9.76 3.66 -1.70
N LEU A 126 9.80 2.33 -1.78
CA LEU A 126 9.19 1.59 -2.89
C LEU A 126 7.68 1.88 -3.00
N ALA A 127 6.96 1.81 -1.88
CA ALA A 127 5.54 2.11 -1.85
C ALA A 127 5.24 3.57 -2.24
N SER A 128 6.09 4.52 -1.81
CA SER A 128 5.94 5.92 -2.20
C SER A 128 6.10 6.10 -3.70
N ARG A 129 7.01 5.36 -4.36
CA ARG A 129 7.19 5.42 -5.82
C ARG A 129 5.93 5.00 -6.57
N HIS A 130 5.26 3.94 -6.10
CA HIS A 130 4.00 3.47 -6.68
C HIS A 130 2.79 4.32 -6.28
N ALA A 131 2.81 4.98 -5.11
CA ALA A 131 1.77 5.93 -4.71
C ALA A 131 1.69 7.14 -5.64
N LEU A 132 2.80 7.47 -6.32
CA LEU A 132 2.90 8.59 -7.25
C LEU A 132 2.11 8.38 -8.54
N GLU A 133 1.79 7.13 -8.90
CA GLU A 133 0.93 6.80 -10.05
C GLU A 133 -0.57 6.97 -9.74
N LEU A 134 -0.92 7.26 -8.47
CA LEU A 134 -2.29 7.40 -8.01
C LEU A 134 -2.59 8.82 -7.53
N SER A 135 -3.81 9.26 -7.82
CA SER A 135 -4.34 10.50 -7.28
C SER A 135 -4.63 10.36 -5.79
N LEU A 136 -3.78 10.95 -4.94
CA LEU A 136 -3.94 10.93 -3.47
C LEU A 136 -5.23 11.62 -2.96
N HIS A 137 -5.91 12.37 -3.82
CA HIS A 137 -7.13 13.12 -3.48
C HIS A 137 -8.41 12.27 -3.55
N GLU A 138 -8.33 11.03 -4.03
CA GLU A 138 -9.49 10.15 -4.13
C GLU A 138 -9.97 9.69 -2.73
N GLU A 139 -11.28 9.68 -2.53
CA GLU A 139 -11.93 9.31 -1.26
C GLU A 139 -11.54 7.90 -0.80
N GLN A 140 -11.29 6.99 -1.74
CA GLN A 140 -10.87 5.61 -1.50
C GLN A 140 -9.53 5.47 -0.77
N HIS A 141 -8.68 6.52 -0.78
CA HIS A 141 -7.38 6.51 -0.12
C HIS A 141 -7.37 7.25 1.21
N GLN A 142 -8.43 7.98 1.56
CA GLN A 142 -8.47 8.81 2.78
C GLN A 142 -8.26 7.99 4.05
N GLU A 143 -8.84 6.80 4.15
CA GLU A 143 -8.68 5.95 5.33
C GLU A 143 -7.24 5.45 5.48
N ALA A 144 -6.59 5.11 4.37
CA ALA A 144 -5.18 4.74 4.39
C ALA A 144 -4.28 5.94 4.77
N LEU A 145 -4.61 7.15 4.28
CA LEU A 145 -3.88 8.37 4.59
C LEU A 145 -4.01 8.78 6.06
N ARG A 146 -5.17 8.54 6.70
CA ARG A 146 -5.38 8.78 8.14
C ARG A 146 -4.48 7.91 9.02
N GLN A 147 -4.13 6.72 8.55
CA GLN A 147 -3.26 5.80 9.28
C GLN A 147 -1.76 6.16 9.16
N ILE A 148 -1.40 7.09 8.28
CA ILE A 148 -0.02 7.54 8.09
C ILE A 148 0.33 8.56 9.19
N PRO A 149 1.48 8.43 9.87
CA PRO A 149 1.94 9.46 10.80
C PRO A 149 2.17 10.79 10.08
N MET A 150 1.81 11.90 10.72
CA MET A 150 1.81 13.24 10.11
C MET A 150 3.15 13.60 9.43
N CYS A 151 4.28 13.21 10.02
CA CYS A 151 5.61 13.45 9.43
C CYS A 151 5.83 12.69 8.11
N ALA A 152 5.33 11.45 7.99
CA ALA A 152 5.39 10.67 6.76
C ALA A 152 4.40 11.19 5.73
N LEU A 153 3.22 11.65 6.15
CA LEU A 153 2.24 12.28 5.26
C LEU A 153 2.80 13.54 4.61
N VAL A 154 3.44 14.43 5.38
CA VAL A 154 4.10 15.63 4.85
C VAL A 154 5.22 15.26 3.87
N ARG A 155 6.01 14.20 4.16
CA ARG A 155 7.02 13.71 3.22
C ARG A 155 6.39 13.25 1.92
N LEU A 156 5.31 12.44 1.98
CA LEU A 156 4.60 11.97 0.80
C LEU A 156 4.07 13.14 -0.05
N PHE A 157 3.40 14.12 0.55
CA PHE A 157 2.93 15.30 -0.17
C PHE A 157 4.07 16.13 -0.78
N LYS A 158 5.18 16.31 -0.06
CA LYS A 158 6.36 16.99 -0.60
C LYS A 158 6.96 16.23 -1.80
N PHE A 159 6.97 14.89 -1.77
CA PHE A 159 7.41 14.08 -2.90
C PHE A 159 6.49 14.27 -4.13
N HIS A 160 5.17 14.27 -3.93
CA HIS A 160 4.22 14.54 -5.01
C HIS A 160 4.38 15.95 -5.58
N GLN A 161 4.49 16.98 -4.72
CA GLN A 161 4.69 18.38 -5.15
C GLN A 161 6.00 18.54 -5.93
N LYS A 162 7.12 18.03 -5.41
CA LYS A 162 8.42 18.13 -6.06
C LYS A 162 8.41 17.52 -7.46
N ARG A 163 7.81 16.35 -7.63
CA ARG A 163 7.72 15.72 -8.96
C ARG A 163 6.77 16.46 -9.89
N GLN A 164 5.66 17.01 -9.35
CA GLN A 164 4.79 17.87 -10.13
C GLN A 164 5.51 19.12 -10.62
N ASP A 165 6.38 19.72 -9.79
CA ASP A 165 7.18 20.89 -10.16
C ASP A 165 8.28 20.53 -11.17
N GLU A 166 8.99 19.41 -10.98
CA GLU A 166 9.96 18.88 -11.96
C GLU A 166 9.29 18.59 -13.31
N PHE A 167 8.10 18.01 -13.29
CA PHE A 167 7.30 17.75 -14.49
C PHE A 167 6.87 19.05 -15.18
N ARG A 168 6.34 20.01 -14.42
CA ARG A 168 5.99 21.34 -14.95
C ARG A 168 7.21 22.03 -15.56
N ALA A 169 8.36 21.96 -14.90
CA ALA A 169 9.60 22.52 -15.43
C ALA A 169 10.00 21.83 -16.74
N ALA A 170 9.92 20.51 -16.82
CA ALA A 170 10.20 19.77 -18.05
C ALA A 170 9.27 20.15 -19.21
N LEU A 171 7.96 20.31 -18.95
CA LEU A 171 7.00 20.80 -19.94
C LEU A 171 7.34 22.23 -20.39
N VAL A 172 7.59 23.14 -19.45
CA VAL A 172 7.96 24.53 -19.78
C VAL A 172 9.25 24.57 -20.61
N TRP A 173 10.25 23.75 -20.26
CA TRP A 173 11.48 23.62 -21.05
C TRP A 173 11.21 23.09 -22.45
N ARG A 174 10.32 22.11 -22.60
CA ARG A 174 9.92 21.59 -23.91
C ARG A 174 9.25 22.65 -24.76
N MET A 175 8.37 23.46 -24.17
CA MET A 175 7.72 24.58 -24.84
C MET A 175 8.72 25.64 -25.31
N PHE A 176 9.69 25.99 -24.46
CA PHE A 176 10.77 26.90 -24.83
C PHE A 176 11.58 26.37 -26.02
N TRP A 177 11.94 25.08 -25.99
CA TRP A 177 12.66 24.43 -27.10
C TRP A 177 11.88 24.45 -28.42
N GLU A 178 10.56 24.22 -28.37
CA GLU A 178 9.70 24.31 -29.56
C GLU A 178 9.58 25.76 -30.07
N MET A 179 9.54 26.75 -29.19
CA MET A 179 9.58 28.17 -29.60
C MET A 179 10.89 28.54 -30.30
N ASP A 180 12.03 28.09 -29.77
CA ASP A 180 13.35 28.34 -30.38
C ASP A 180 13.49 27.64 -31.74
N ALA A 181 12.98 26.42 -31.86
CA ALA A 181 12.98 25.68 -33.12
C ALA A 181 11.97 26.24 -34.14
N ARG A 182 10.85 26.83 -33.67
CA ARG A 182 9.74 27.34 -34.48
C ARG A 182 9.15 28.60 -33.85
N PRO A 183 9.70 29.79 -34.15
CA PRO A 183 9.35 31.04 -33.48
C PRO A 183 7.95 31.56 -33.80
N SER A 184 7.23 30.98 -34.77
CA SER A 184 5.82 31.31 -35.02
C SER A 184 4.88 30.84 -33.89
N GLY A 185 5.30 29.89 -33.05
CA GLY A 185 4.52 29.41 -31.91
C GLY A 185 3.19 28.73 -32.25
N GLU A 186 2.94 28.46 -33.53
CA GLU A 186 1.66 27.96 -34.06
C GLU A 186 1.20 26.66 -33.41
N ARG A 187 2.13 25.83 -32.91
CA ARG A 187 1.81 24.57 -32.22
C ARG A 187 1.47 24.71 -30.74
N LEU A 188 2.03 25.69 -30.04
CA LEU A 188 1.88 25.88 -28.59
C LEU A 188 0.46 26.30 -28.20
N CYS A 189 -0.21 26.97 -29.14
CA CYS A 189 -1.59 27.45 -28.98
C CYS A 189 -2.63 26.55 -29.69
N SER A 190 -2.22 25.36 -30.14
CA SER A 190 -3.07 24.43 -30.91
C SER A 190 -3.32 23.12 -30.13
N LEU A 191 -4.30 22.33 -30.59
CA LEU A 191 -4.56 20.96 -30.12
C LEU A 191 -3.33 20.03 -30.27
N GLU A 192 -2.28 20.43 -31.00
CA GLU A 192 -1.05 19.63 -31.17
C GLU A 192 -0.14 19.60 -29.93
N VAL A 193 -0.34 20.47 -28.91
CA VAL A 193 0.30 20.29 -27.58
C VAL A 193 -0.15 18.98 -26.95
N GLU A 194 -1.37 18.52 -27.27
CA GLU A 194 -1.91 17.25 -26.81
C GLU A 194 -1.25 16.03 -27.47
N GLU A 195 -0.55 16.21 -28.61
CA GLU A 195 0.14 15.13 -29.35
C GLU A 195 1.62 14.97 -28.98
N TRP A 196 2.15 15.80 -28.07
CA TRP A 196 3.54 15.65 -27.62
C TRP A 196 3.68 14.36 -26.81
N GLU A 197 4.74 13.59 -27.04
CA GLU A 197 4.99 12.34 -26.30
C GLU A 197 5.03 12.60 -24.79
N GLU A 198 5.55 13.75 -24.36
CA GLU A 198 5.60 14.17 -22.96
C GLU A 198 4.21 14.55 -22.38
N THR A 199 3.29 15.03 -23.23
CA THR A 199 1.92 15.38 -22.86
C THR A 199 1.00 14.14 -22.88
N GLU A 200 1.11 13.26 -23.88
CA GLU A 200 0.43 11.96 -23.97
C GLU A 200 0.82 11.03 -22.82
N ARG A 201 2.11 10.97 -22.48
CA ARG A 201 2.62 10.11 -21.40
C ARG A 201 2.11 10.51 -20.02
N CYS A 202 1.74 11.78 -19.81
CA CYS A 202 1.27 12.29 -18.52
C CYS A 202 -0.24 12.59 -18.45
N LEU A 203 -0.89 12.99 -19.54
CA LEU A 203 -2.36 13.11 -19.61
C LEU A 203 -3.05 11.76 -19.88
N GLY A 204 -2.31 10.80 -20.45
CA GLY A 204 -2.76 9.43 -20.67
C GLY A 204 -2.67 8.53 -19.43
N GLU A 205 -1.98 8.97 -18.37
CA GLU A 205 -1.99 8.31 -17.06
C GLU A 205 -3.40 8.45 -16.45
N LYS A 206 -4.17 7.38 -16.65
CA LYS A 206 -5.50 7.22 -16.08
C LYS A 206 -5.40 6.31 -14.87
N CYS A 207 -6.14 6.66 -13.83
CA CYS A 207 -6.33 5.74 -12.71
C CYS A 207 -6.94 4.44 -13.27
N GLY A 208 -6.21 3.31 -13.11
CA GLY A 208 -6.60 2.00 -13.66
C GLY A 208 -7.91 1.42 -13.13
N ARG A 209 -8.60 2.13 -12.23
CA ARG A 209 -9.88 1.75 -11.63
C ARG A 209 -11.05 2.63 -12.05
N CYS A 210 -10.85 3.93 -12.27
CA CYS A 210 -11.95 4.87 -12.59
C CYS A 210 -11.80 5.54 -13.96
N GLY A 211 -10.65 5.44 -14.63
CA GLY A 211 -10.42 6.00 -15.96
C GLY A 211 -10.25 7.53 -15.99
N TRP A 212 -10.24 8.18 -14.83
CA TRP A 212 -10.00 9.61 -14.68
C TRP A 212 -8.50 9.92 -14.86
N ALA A 213 -8.23 11.06 -15.49
CA ALA A 213 -6.86 11.56 -15.65
C ALA A 213 -6.29 11.93 -14.29
N VAL A 214 -5.04 11.53 -14.02
CA VAL A 214 -4.31 11.86 -12.79
C VAL A 214 -4.09 13.38 -12.66
N TYR A 215 -4.14 14.10 -13.78
CA TYR A 215 -4.10 15.56 -13.84
C TYR A 215 -5.34 16.10 -14.54
N GLU A 216 -5.94 17.16 -13.98
CA GLU A 216 -7.02 17.86 -14.64
C GLU A 216 -6.48 18.65 -15.84
N ARG A 217 -6.74 18.12 -17.03
CA ARG A 217 -6.20 18.56 -18.33
C ARG A 217 -6.32 20.07 -18.54
N LEU A 218 -7.47 20.64 -18.17
CA LEU A 218 -7.75 22.06 -18.30
C LEU A 218 -6.95 22.91 -17.32
N GLU A 219 -6.74 22.49 -16.07
CA GLU A 219 -5.99 23.26 -15.07
C GLU A 219 -4.50 23.36 -15.44
N VAL A 220 -3.93 22.25 -15.94
CA VAL A 220 -2.53 22.22 -16.41
C VAL A 220 -2.35 23.08 -17.64
N LEU A 221 -3.24 22.95 -18.64
CA LEU A 221 -3.17 23.74 -19.87
C LEU A 221 -3.47 25.22 -19.61
N GLU A 222 -4.46 25.58 -18.79
CA GLU A 222 -4.75 26.98 -18.45
C GLU A 222 -3.57 27.65 -17.76
N ARG A 223 -2.89 26.96 -16.82
CA ARG A 223 -1.72 27.53 -16.13
C ARG A 223 -0.51 27.66 -17.06
N VAL A 224 -0.28 26.67 -17.90
CA VAL A 224 0.75 26.70 -18.93
C VAL A 224 0.50 27.83 -19.93
N TRP A 225 -0.73 27.95 -20.41
CA TRP A 225 -1.16 29.06 -21.26
C TRP A 225 -1.05 30.41 -20.56
N LEU A 226 -1.39 30.50 -19.27
CA LEU A 226 -1.19 31.73 -18.49
C LEU A 226 0.29 32.11 -18.44
N SER A 227 1.17 31.15 -18.18
CA SER A 227 2.62 31.35 -18.17
C SER A 227 3.15 31.76 -19.55
N CYS A 228 2.68 31.15 -20.64
CA CYS A 228 3.02 31.55 -22.01
C CYS A 228 2.46 32.93 -22.36
N ARG A 229 1.27 33.30 -21.87
CA ARG A 229 0.65 34.60 -22.10
C ARG A 229 1.36 35.72 -21.34
N ILE A 230 1.94 35.40 -20.17
CA ILE A 230 2.84 36.29 -19.43
C ILE A 230 4.17 36.46 -20.18
N LEU A 231 4.70 35.38 -20.78
CA LEU A 231 5.93 35.42 -21.58
C LEU A 231 5.77 36.03 -22.98
N SER A 232 4.54 36.10 -23.51
CA SER A 232 4.21 36.68 -24.82
C SER A 232 3.56 38.06 -24.73
N GLY A 233 3.47 38.64 -23.53
CA GLY A 233 2.82 39.92 -23.23
C GLY A 233 3.72 40.97 -22.58
N ALA A 234 5.05 40.77 -22.59
CA ALA A 234 6.10 41.77 -22.35
C ALA A 234 7.32 41.44 -23.21
#